data_AF-A0AA39W7A7-F1
#
_entry.id   AF-A0AA39W7A7-F1
#
_cell.length_a   1.000
_cell.length_b   1.000
_cell.length_c   1.000
_cell.angle_alpha   90.00
_cell.angle_beta   90.00
_cell.angle_gamma   90.00
#
_symmetry.space_group_name_H-M   'P 1'
#
loop_
_entity.id
_entity.type
_entity.pdbx_description
1 polymer ?
#
loop_
_entity_poly.entity_id
_entity_poly.type
_entity_poly.pdbx_seq_one_letter_code
_entity_poly.pdbx_strand_id
1 'polypeptide(L)'
;MLVPIAVAFTVGLLGYAYQALKPPPPKICGSPGGPPVTSPRVKLSDGRHLAYRETGVSKEVAKHKIIIIHGFDSSKDLHLPISQELIEEFKIYFLFFDRPGYGESDPNPSRSVKSEAYDVQELADKLQIGPKFYVIGISMGAYPVYGCLKYITDRLSGAALLVPFVHYWWPCLPASLSTESLKRLPLQDQMTFRVAHYTPWLFYWWMTQKWFPSLSIMSGNMAIFCPQDMEILAKLSESPRDGQESKSPQQGVYESLHRDIMTGYAKWEFDPMDLSNPFPDNEGSVHIWQGGEDRIIPSRVNRYISEKLPWIQYHEVPEAGHLLIFESKHWETILSALLHR
;
A
#
# COMPACT_ATOMS: atom_id res chain seq x y z
N MET A 1 33.73 -0.79 -44.81
CA MET A 1 33.83 0.01 -43.57
C MET A 1 32.48 0.41 -42.98
N LEU A 2 31.45 0.71 -43.78
CA LEU A 2 30.13 1.11 -43.26
C LEU A 2 29.41 0.02 -42.46
N VAL A 3 29.48 -1.25 -42.89
CA VAL A 3 28.82 -2.37 -42.18
C VAL A 3 29.38 -2.59 -40.77
N PRO A 4 30.71 -2.69 -40.54
CA PRO A 4 31.25 -2.77 -39.18
C PRO A 4 30.91 -1.58 -38.28
N ILE A 5 30.90 -0.36 -38.82
CA ILE A 5 30.53 0.86 -38.08
C ILE A 5 29.05 0.81 -37.68
N ALA A 6 28.17 0.43 -38.62
CA ALA A 6 26.75 0.28 -38.35
C ALA A 6 26.48 -0.79 -37.28
N VAL A 7 27.15 -1.95 -37.36
CA VAL A 7 27.04 -3.02 -36.35
C VAL A 7 27.52 -2.54 -34.98
N ALA A 8 28.68 -1.89 -34.89
CA ALA A 8 29.21 -1.37 -33.63
C ALA A 8 28.27 -0.32 -33.01
N PHE A 9 27.71 0.57 -33.84
CA PHE A 9 26.74 1.57 -33.40
C PHE A 9 25.45 0.93 -32.89
N THR A 10 24.89 -0.06 -33.60
CA THR A 10 23.70 -0.79 -33.16
C THR A 10 23.94 -1.53 -31.85
N VAL A 11 25.06 -2.22 -31.69
CA VAL A 11 25.41 -2.90 -30.44
C VAL A 11 25.57 -1.90 -29.29
N GLY A 12 26.19 -0.75 -29.54
CA GLY A 12 26.31 0.33 -28.57
C GLY A 12 24.95 0.88 -28.13
N LEU A 13 24.04 1.13 -29.07
CA LEU A 13 22.68 1.58 -28.77
C LEU A 13 21.88 0.54 -27.99
N LEU A 14 21.98 -0.74 -28.35
CA LEU A 14 21.32 -1.83 -27.61
C LEU A 14 21.88 -1.96 -26.19
N GLY A 15 23.19 -1.83 -26.02
CA GLY A 15 23.83 -1.82 -24.71
C GLY A 15 23.38 -0.65 -23.85
N TYR A 16 23.29 0.55 -24.42
CA TYR A 16 22.78 1.74 -23.74
C TYR A 16 21.30 1.57 -23.36
N ALA A 17 20.46 1.10 -24.27
CA ALA A 17 19.05 0.83 -24.00
C ALA A 17 18.87 -0.21 -22.89
N TYR A 18 19.65 -1.29 -22.92
CA TYR A 18 19.63 -2.31 -21.87
C TYR A 18 20.01 -1.72 -20.49
N GLN A 19 21.07 -0.91 -20.43
CA GLN A 19 21.46 -0.26 -19.17
C GLN A 19 20.39 0.73 -18.67
N ALA A 20 19.76 1.48 -19.58
CA ALA A 20 18.72 2.44 -19.23
C ALA A 20 17.41 1.78 -18.74
N LEU A 21 17.12 0.57 -19.20
CA LEU A 21 15.94 -0.21 -18.79
C LEU A 21 16.19 -1.02 -17.52
N LYS A 22 17.45 -1.32 -17.19
CA LYS A 22 17.79 -2.18 -16.06
C LYS A 22 17.79 -1.39 -14.74
N PRO A 23 16.89 -1.69 -13.80
CA PRO A 23 16.90 -1.06 -12.50
C PRO A 23 18.16 -1.43 -11.68
N PRO A 24 18.58 -0.57 -10.74
CA PRO A 24 19.66 -0.91 -9.82
C PRO A 24 19.22 -2.05 -8.89
N PRO A 25 20.15 -2.90 -8.42
CA PRO A 25 19.84 -3.89 -7.40
C PRO A 25 19.41 -3.20 -6.09
N PRO A 26 18.58 -3.86 -5.27
CA PRO A 26 18.17 -3.31 -3.98
C PRO A 26 19.34 -3.21 -3.01
N LYS A 27 19.35 -2.17 -2.17
CA LYS A 27 20.32 -1.99 -1.10
C LYS A 27 19.84 -2.72 0.15
N ILE A 28 20.06 -4.04 0.21
CA ILE A 28 19.56 -4.91 1.28
C ILE A 28 20.07 -4.44 2.65
N CYS A 29 19.16 -4.22 3.60
CA CYS A 29 19.52 -3.78 4.95
C CYS A 29 20.41 -4.82 5.66
N GLY A 30 21.52 -4.35 6.25
CA GLY A 30 22.51 -5.18 6.94
C GLY A 30 23.53 -5.87 6.03
N SER A 31 23.42 -5.71 4.70
CA SER A 31 24.46 -6.17 3.75
C SER A 31 25.63 -5.17 3.64
N PRO A 32 26.82 -5.58 3.18
CA PRO A 32 27.92 -4.65 2.93
C PRO A 32 27.51 -3.52 1.98
N GLY A 33 27.57 -2.27 2.45
CA GLY A 33 27.15 -1.09 1.69
C GLY A 33 25.64 -0.82 1.67
N GLY A 34 24.83 -1.66 2.33
CA GLY A 34 23.41 -1.44 2.56
C GLY A 34 23.11 -0.60 3.81
N PRO A 35 21.87 -0.11 3.99
CA PRO A 35 21.45 0.59 5.19
C PRO A 35 21.57 -0.30 6.44
N PRO A 36 21.75 0.27 7.64
CA PRO A 36 21.80 -0.50 8.87
C PRO A 36 20.42 -1.10 9.19
N VAL A 37 20.43 -2.19 9.95
CA VAL A 37 19.23 -2.73 10.60
C VAL A 37 19.15 -2.12 11.99
N THR A 38 18.08 -1.38 12.26
CA THR A 38 17.84 -0.66 13.51
C THR A 38 16.55 -1.06 14.21
N SER A 39 15.68 -1.79 13.52
CA SER A 39 14.37 -2.23 14.01
C SER A 39 14.34 -3.74 14.28
N PRO A 40 13.46 -4.23 15.17
CA PRO A 40 13.15 -5.65 15.27
C PRO A 40 12.69 -6.20 13.93
N ARG A 41 13.14 -7.41 13.60
CA ARG A 41 12.73 -8.13 12.39
C ARG A 41 12.45 -9.59 12.70
N VAL A 42 11.52 -10.16 11.94
CA VAL A 42 11.20 -11.59 12.01
C VAL A 42 11.59 -12.28 10.71
N LYS A 43 12.16 -13.48 10.81
CA LYS A 43 12.56 -14.27 9.63
C LYS A 43 11.40 -15.15 9.16
N LEU A 44 11.04 -15.00 7.89
CA LEU A 44 10.07 -15.81 7.17
C LEU A 44 10.67 -17.15 6.74
N SER A 45 9.80 -18.06 6.31
CA SER A 45 10.11 -19.42 5.89
C SER A 45 10.99 -19.47 4.65
N ASP A 46 10.85 -18.48 3.76
CA ASP A 46 11.68 -18.29 2.56
C ASP A 46 13.03 -17.61 2.85
N GLY A 47 13.28 -17.25 4.10
CA GLY A 47 14.53 -16.66 4.58
C GLY A 47 14.56 -15.13 4.58
N ARG A 48 13.57 -14.45 4.00
CA ARG A 48 13.42 -12.98 4.09
C ARG A 48 13.12 -12.55 5.52
N HIS A 49 13.46 -11.31 5.84
CA HIS A 49 13.08 -10.66 7.09
C HIS A 49 12.01 -9.61 6.87
N LEU A 50 11.01 -9.56 7.76
CA LEU A 50 10.09 -8.43 7.86
C LEU A 50 10.38 -7.62 9.11
N ALA A 51 10.64 -6.32 8.94
CA ALA A 51 10.79 -5.38 10.03
C ALA A 51 9.43 -4.95 10.56
N TYR A 52 9.30 -4.84 11.88
CA TYR A 52 8.02 -4.55 12.52
C TYR A 52 8.15 -3.62 13.73
N ARG A 53 7.01 -3.07 14.14
CA ARG A 53 6.85 -2.22 15.32
C ARG A 53 5.54 -2.58 16.02
N GLU A 54 5.61 -2.82 17.33
CA GLU A 54 4.47 -3.15 18.19
C GLU A 54 4.05 -1.91 18.98
N THR A 55 2.74 -1.67 19.14
CA THR A 55 2.18 -0.55 19.92
C THR A 55 0.84 -0.93 20.56
N GLY A 56 0.35 -0.13 21.50
CA GLY A 56 -0.92 -0.34 22.19
C GLY A 56 -0.77 -1.15 23.48
N VAL A 57 -1.83 -1.87 23.88
CA VAL A 57 -1.76 -2.76 25.05
C VAL A 57 -0.93 -4.01 24.75
N SER A 58 -0.44 -4.72 25.77
CA SER A 58 0.36 -5.92 25.56
C SER A 58 -0.43 -7.05 24.89
N LYS A 59 0.26 -7.96 24.19
CA LYS A 59 -0.37 -9.08 23.46
C LYS A 59 -1.21 -10.00 24.35
N GLU A 60 -0.86 -10.09 25.62
CA GLU A 60 -1.48 -10.95 26.63
C GLU A 60 -2.82 -10.40 27.11
N VAL A 61 -2.98 -9.07 27.14
CA VAL A 61 -4.21 -8.40 27.59
C VAL A 61 -5.07 -7.89 26.44
N ALA A 62 -4.54 -7.90 25.22
CA ALA A 62 -5.24 -7.45 24.03
C ALA A 62 -6.48 -8.32 23.74
N LYS A 63 -7.63 -7.67 23.52
CA LYS A 63 -8.82 -8.32 22.97
C LYS A 63 -8.83 -8.26 21.45
N HIS A 64 -8.30 -7.17 20.89
CA HIS A 64 -8.23 -6.95 19.45
C HIS A 64 -6.77 -6.79 19.04
N LYS A 65 -6.32 -7.64 18.13
CA LYS A 65 -4.97 -7.58 17.55
C LYS A 65 -5.09 -7.17 16.10
N ILE A 66 -4.51 -6.04 15.77
CA ILE A 66 -4.70 -5.38 14.47
C ILE A 66 -3.35 -5.24 13.77
N ILE A 67 -3.24 -5.81 12.58
CA ILE A 67 -2.08 -5.63 11.71
C ILE A 67 -2.34 -4.46 10.77
N ILE A 68 -1.52 -3.42 10.85
CA ILE A 68 -1.59 -2.25 9.98
C ILE A 68 -0.68 -2.45 8.77
N ILE A 69 -1.26 -2.35 7.57
CA ILE A 69 -0.56 -2.45 6.29
C ILE A 69 -0.44 -1.04 5.69
N HIS A 70 0.77 -0.48 5.71
CA HIS A 70 1.01 0.89 5.28
C HIS A 70 0.85 1.11 3.76
N GLY A 71 0.61 2.37 3.40
CA GLY A 71 0.46 2.80 2.00
C GLY A 71 1.75 3.03 1.25
N PHE A 72 1.63 3.72 0.12
CA PHE A 72 2.75 4.12 -0.72
C PHE A 72 3.68 5.11 0.01
N ASP A 73 4.99 4.96 -0.17
CA ASP A 73 6.01 5.80 0.45
C ASP A 73 5.85 5.98 1.98
N SER A 74 5.42 4.90 2.64
CA SER A 74 5.22 4.83 4.08
C SER A 74 6.01 3.66 4.66
N SER A 75 5.88 3.43 5.96
CA SER A 75 6.61 2.39 6.68
C SER A 75 5.85 1.92 7.91
N LYS A 76 6.40 0.94 8.63
CA LYS A 76 5.93 0.51 9.96
C LYS A 76 5.91 1.65 10.98
N ASP A 77 6.64 2.73 10.73
CA ASP A 77 6.76 3.89 11.62
C ASP A 77 5.60 4.88 11.42
N LEU A 78 4.66 4.60 10.50
CA LEU A 78 3.41 5.33 10.32
C LEU A 78 2.72 5.55 11.66
N HIS A 79 2.47 6.80 12.00
CA HIS A 79 1.78 7.14 13.23
C HIS A 79 0.35 7.55 12.95
N LEU A 80 -0.57 6.84 13.57
CA LEU A 80 -2.00 7.10 13.48
C LEU A 80 -2.44 7.84 14.74
N PRO A 81 -3.21 8.93 14.63
CA PRO A 81 -3.61 9.77 15.76
C PRO A 81 -4.78 9.14 16.54
N ILE A 82 -4.55 7.93 17.05
CA ILE A 82 -5.49 7.14 17.84
C ILE A 82 -5.24 7.47 19.31
N SER A 83 -6.26 7.88 20.04
CA SER A 83 -6.13 8.25 21.44
C SER A 83 -5.82 7.04 22.33
N GLN A 84 -5.06 7.25 23.41
CA GLN A 84 -4.70 6.18 24.33
C GLN A 84 -5.94 5.60 25.02
N GLU A 85 -6.93 6.45 25.31
CA GLU A 85 -8.21 6.07 25.88
C GLU A 85 -8.91 5.03 25.00
N LEU A 86 -8.95 5.25 23.69
CA LEU A 86 -9.57 4.34 22.73
C LEU A 86 -8.82 3.00 22.65
N ILE A 87 -7.49 3.06 22.64
CA ILE A 87 -6.62 1.87 22.66
C ILE A 87 -6.90 1.02 23.92
N GLU A 88 -7.04 1.66 25.08
CA GLU A 88 -7.27 1.00 26.35
C GLU A 88 -8.69 0.47 26.52
N GLU A 89 -9.69 1.21 26.02
CA GLU A 89 -11.10 0.82 26.02
C GLU A 89 -11.30 -0.46 25.21
N PHE A 90 -10.83 -0.46 23.97
CA PHE A 90 -10.93 -1.60 23.08
C PHE A 90 -9.88 -2.70 23.34
N LYS A 91 -8.89 -2.46 24.22
CA LYS A 91 -7.74 -3.37 24.46
C LYS A 91 -7.05 -3.74 23.14
N ILE A 92 -6.64 -2.72 22.39
CA ILE A 92 -6.04 -2.89 21.07
C ILE A 92 -4.53 -3.06 21.16
N TYR A 93 -4.04 -4.11 20.54
CA TYR A 93 -2.63 -4.27 20.20
C TYR A 93 -2.46 -4.03 18.70
N PHE A 94 -1.54 -3.12 18.34
CA PHE A 94 -1.19 -2.84 16.95
C PHE A 94 0.15 -3.46 16.58
N LEU A 95 0.17 -4.11 15.42
CA LEU A 95 1.38 -4.53 14.75
C LEU A 95 1.51 -3.80 13.42
N PHE A 96 2.56 -3.00 13.28
CA PHE A 96 2.95 -2.38 12.03
C PHE A 96 4.15 -3.15 11.47
N PHE A 97 4.25 -3.26 10.14
CA PHE A 97 5.43 -3.86 9.51
C PHE A 97 5.79 -3.15 8.22
N ASP A 98 7.07 -3.18 7.85
CA ASP A 98 7.54 -2.68 6.57
C ASP A 98 7.17 -3.75 5.52
N ARG A 99 6.46 -3.36 4.46
CA ARG A 99 6.11 -4.26 3.36
C ARG A 99 7.38 -4.70 2.59
N PRO A 100 7.35 -5.78 1.79
CA PRO A 100 8.55 -6.25 1.09
C PRO A 100 9.22 -5.14 0.25
N GLY A 101 10.51 -4.91 0.49
CA GLY A 101 11.30 -3.87 -0.18
C GLY A 101 11.15 -2.46 0.40
N TYR A 102 10.28 -2.25 1.39
CA TYR A 102 10.18 -1.00 2.16
C TYR A 102 11.02 -1.06 3.42
N GLY A 103 11.48 0.12 3.87
CA GLY A 103 12.12 0.28 5.18
C GLY A 103 13.22 -0.75 5.39
N GLU A 104 13.10 -1.56 6.45
CA GLU A 104 14.08 -2.59 6.82
C GLU A 104 13.67 -4.03 6.48
N SER A 105 12.57 -4.21 5.74
CA SER A 105 12.09 -5.52 5.29
C SER A 105 12.75 -5.96 4.00
N ASP A 106 13.22 -7.21 3.94
CA ASP A 106 13.90 -7.73 2.77
C ASP A 106 12.99 -7.66 1.51
N PRO A 107 13.56 -7.35 0.34
CA PRO A 107 12.87 -7.39 -0.95
C PRO A 107 12.24 -8.75 -1.24
N ASN A 108 11.12 -8.76 -1.97
CA ASN A 108 10.57 -9.97 -2.56
C ASN A 108 10.64 -9.89 -4.10
N PRO A 109 11.58 -10.60 -4.75
CA PRO A 109 11.68 -10.63 -6.21
C PRO A 109 10.37 -11.12 -6.88
N SER A 110 9.65 -12.00 -6.21
CA SER A 110 8.37 -12.59 -6.63
C SER A 110 7.15 -11.87 -6.02
N ARG A 111 7.32 -10.63 -5.55
CA ARG A 111 6.26 -9.82 -4.94
C ARG A 111 4.99 -9.85 -5.78
N SER A 112 3.89 -10.17 -5.12
CA SER A 112 2.53 -10.25 -5.67
C SER A 112 1.52 -9.97 -4.56
N VAL A 113 0.27 -9.74 -4.95
CA VAL A 113 -0.87 -9.64 -4.01
C VAL A 113 -0.94 -10.86 -3.09
N LYS A 114 -0.74 -12.05 -3.65
CA LYS A 114 -0.78 -13.34 -2.94
C LYS A 114 0.38 -13.49 -1.97
N SER A 115 1.60 -13.17 -2.40
CA SER A 115 2.76 -13.29 -1.51
C SER A 115 2.66 -12.32 -0.34
N GLU A 116 2.15 -11.09 -0.53
CA GLU A 116 1.98 -10.15 0.59
C GLU A 116 0.88 -10.60 1.58
N ALA A 117 -0.16 -11.29 1.11
CA ALA A 117 -1.14 -11.90 2.01
C ALA A 117 -0.50 -13.00 2.89
N TYR A 118 0.34 -13.85 2.30
CA TYR A 118 1.07 -14.87 3.06
C TYR A 118 2.15 -14.29 3.95
N ASP A 119 2.79 -13.18 3.56
CA ASP A 119 3.70 -12.44 4.43
C ASP A 119 2.99 -11.94 5.69
N VAL A 120 1.75 -11.43 5.56
CA VAL A 120 0.92 -11.03 6.71
C VAL A 120 0.58 -12.23 7.61
N GLN A 121 0.20 -13.36 7.02
CA GLN A 121 -0.08 -14.59 7.77
C GLN A 121 1.16 -15.07 8.53
N GLU A 122 2.30 -15.19 7.84
CA GLU A 122 3.52 -15.71 8.45
C GLU A 122 4.08 -14.75 9.50
N LEU A 123 3.99 -13.44 9.28
CA LEU A 123 4.29 -12.43 10.29
C LEU A 123 3.45 -12.66 11.56
N ALA A 124 2.14 -12.87 11.41
CA ALA A 124 1.24 -13.14 12.53
C ALA A 124 1.60 -14.43 13.27
N ASP A 125 1.96 -15.49 12.54
CA ASP A 125 2.34 -16.80 13.10
C ASP A 125 3.65 -16.71 13.87
N LYS A 126 4.68 -16.11 13.28
CA LYS A 126 6.01 -15.99 13.90
C LYS A 126 6.00 -15.11 15.14
N LEU A 127 5.18 -14.06 15.15
CA LEU A 127 5.02 -13.16 16.30
C LEU A 127 3.94 -13.60 17.29
N GLN A 128 3.32 -14.77 17.04
CA GLN A 128 2.30 -15.39 17.89
C GLN A 128 1.12 -14.45 18.17
N ILE A 129 0.66 -13.76 17.12
CA ILE A 129 -0.49 -12.85 17.20
C ILE A 129 -1.76 -13.63 17.53
N GLY A 130 -1.89 -14.86 17.02
CA GLY A 130 -2.99 -15.76 17.36
C GLY A 130 -3.65 -16.34 16.11
N PRO A 131 -4.70 -17.16 16.31
CA PRO A 131 -5.34 -17.86 15.21
C PRO A 131 -6.08 -16.91 14.25
N LYS A 132 -6.72 -15.87 14.79
CA LYS A 132 -7.38 -14.82 14.00
C LYS A 132 -6.94 -13.42 14.45
N PHE A 133 -6.89 -12.48 13.52
CA PHE A 133 -6.52 -11.08 13.75
C PHE A 133 -7.27 -10.15 12.80
N TYR A 134 -7.26 -8.85 13.09
CA TYR A 134 -7.81 -7.83 12.19
C TYR A 134 -6.71 -7.30 11.29
N VAL A 135 -7.07 -6.86 10.08
CA VAL A 135 -6.16 -6.15 9.18
C VAL A 135 -6.73 -4.80 8.80
N ILE A 136 -5.89 -3.76 8.81
CA ILE A 136 -6.24 -2.44 8.29
C ILE A 136 -5.24 -2.07 7.20
N GLY A 137 -5.71 -1.94 5.96
CA GLY A 137 -4.92 -1.55 4.81
C GLY A 137 -5.15 -0.09 4.46
N ILE A 138 -4.07 0.67 4.30
CA ILE A 138 -4.14 2.11 4.01
C ILE A 138 -3.64 2.35 2.60
N SER A 139 -4.43 3.02 1.75
CA SER A 139 -4.02 3.41 0.39
C SER A 139 -3.51 2.19 -0.40
N MET A 140 -2.23 2.14 -0.82
CA MET A 140 -1.65 0.96 -1.47
C MET A 140 -1.62 -0.30 -0.58
N GLY A 141 -1.66 -0.16 0.75
CA GLY A 141 -1.85 -1.25 1.68
C GLY A 141 -3.23 -1.94 1.56
N ALA A 142 -4.12 -1.43 0.70
CA ALA A 142 -5.38 -2.07 0.36
C ALA A 142 -5.21 -3.36 -0.47
N TYR A 143 -4.26 -3.41 -1.42
CA TYR A 143 -4.14 -4.61 -2.25
C TYR A 143 -3.68 -5.84 -1.46
N PRO A 144 -2.77 -5.75 -0.46
CA PRO A 144 -2.49 -6.87 0.43
C PRO A 144 -3.73 -7.29 1.22
N VAL A 145 -4.60 -6.35 1.65
CA VAL A 145 -5.87 -6.71 2.31
C VAL A 145 -6.80 -7.47 1.39
N TYR A 146 -6.95 -7.06 0.11
CA TYR A 146 -7.68 -7.88 -0.87
C TYR A 146 -7.07 -9.28 -1.03
N GLY A 147 -5.74 -9.38 -1.00
CA GLY A 147 -5.04 -10.66 -0.92
C GLY A 147 -5.41 -11.46 0.33
N CYS A 148 -5.47 -10.83 1.50
CA CYS A 148 -5.87 -11.49 2.74
C CYS A 148 -7.31 -12.02 2.66
N LEU A 149 -8.22 -11.21 2.13
CA LEU A 149 -9.62 -11.58 1.87
C LEU A 149 -9.78 -12.68 0.82
N LYS A 150 -8.75 -12.96 0.02
CA LYS A 150 -8.75 -14.06 -0.95
C LYS A 150 -8.12 -15.34 -0.41
N TYR A 151 -7.00 -15.24 0.28
CA TYR A 151 -6.10 -16.38 0.50
C TYR A 151 -6.02 -16.85 1.96
N ILE A 152 -6.38 -15.99 2.93
CA ILE A 152 -6.20 -16.28 4.36
C ILE A 152 -7.43 -15.87 5.18
N THR A 153 -8.63 -15.99 4.60
CA THR A 153 -9.89 -15.56 5.22
C THR A 153 -10.13 -16.21 6.59
N ASP A 154 -9.69 -17.45 6.77
CA ASP A 154 -9.76 -18.19 8.03
C ASP A 154 -8.93 -17.56 9.16
N ARG A 155 -7.98 -16.70 8.82
CA ARG A 155 -7.11 -15.97 9.74
C ARG A 155 -7.64 -14.58 10.12
N LEU A 156 -8.76 -14.15 9.54
CA LEU A 156 -9.29 -12.81 9.76
C LEU A 156 -10.42 -12.80 10.80
N SER A 157 -10.38 -11.81 11.70
CA SER A 157 -11.51 -11.42 12.56
C SER A 157 -12.32 -10.26 11.96
N GLY A 158 -11.73 -9.53 11.02
CA GLY A 158 -12.32 -8.38 10.33
C GLY A 158 -11.28 -7.66 9.49
N ALA A 159 -11.72 -6.85 8.54
CA ALA A 159 -10.83 -6.08 7.69
C ALA A 159 -11.35 -4.65 7.46
N ALA A 160 -10.45 -3.68 7.45
CA ALA A 160 -10.78 -2.33 6.98
C ALA A 160 -9.80 -1.89 5.90
N LEU A 161 -10.33 -1.26 4.85
CA LEU A 161 -9.55 -0.60 3.83
C LEU A 161 -9.82 0.90 3.91
N LEU A 162 -8.78 1.69 4.21
CA LEU A 162 -8.87 3.14 4.36
C LEU A 162 -8.25 3.81 3.14
N VAL A 163 -9.02 4.69 2.50
CA VAL A 163 -8.70 5.37 1.22
C VAL A 163 -8.09 4.42 0.18
N PRO A 164 -8.71 3.25 -0.08
CA PRO A 164 -8.03 2.16 -0.75
C PRO A 164 -7.68 2.47 -2.19
N PHE A 165 -6.47 2.05 -2.58
CA PHE A 165 -6.04 1.96 -3.96
C PHE A 165 -7.05 1.21 -4.85
N VAL A 166 -7.12 1.61 -6.12
CA VAL A 166 -7.96 0.97 -7.14
C VAL A 166 -7.16 0.58 -8.38
N HIS A 167 -7.47 -0.58 -8.96
CA HIS A 167 -6.89 -1.03 -10.21
C HIS A 167 -7.86 -0.78 -11.37
N TYR A 168 -7.56 0.19 -12.24
CA TYR A 168 -8.45 0.59 -13.33
C TYR A 168 -8.71 -0.49 -14.39
N TRP A 169 -7.86 -1.51 -14.49
CA TRP A 169 -8.04 -2.62 -15.44
C TRP A 169 -8.53 -3.94 -14.81
N TRP A 170 -9.17 -3.90 -13.63
CA TRP A 170 -9.91 -5.08 -13.13
C TRP A 170 -11.03 -5.45 -14.12
N PRO A 171 -11.08 -6.70 -14.65
CA PRO A 171 -12.13 -7.13 -15.57
C PRO A 171 -13.57 -6.96 -15.06
N CYS A 172 -13.78 -6.93 -13.74
CA CYS A 172 -15.10 -6.73 -13.14
C CYS A 172 -15.66 -5.29 -13.32
N LEU A 173 -14.82 -4.32 -13.70
CA LEU A 173 -15.23 -2.93 -13.88
C LEU A 173 -15.81 -2.69 -15.29
N PRO A 174 -16.97 -2.01 -15.40
CA PRO A 174 -17.44 -1.51 -16.68
C PRO A 174 -16.39 -0.62 -17.35
N ALA A 175 -16.17 -0.81 -18.65
CA ALA A 175 -15.14 -0.07 -19.40
C ALA A 175 -15.33 1.46 -19.32
N SER A 176 -16.58 1.95 -19.28
CA SER A 176 -16.90 3.37 -19.10
C SER A 176 -16.48 3.87 -17.73
N LEU A 177 -16.80 3.14 -16.66
CA LEU A 177 -16.43 3.48 -15.29
C LEU A 177 -14.90 3.54 -15.14
N SER A 178 -14.20 2.52 -15.60
CA SER A 178 -12.73 2.48 -15.60
C SER A 178 -12.13 3.68 -16.33
N THR A 179 -12.57 3.92 -17.57
CA THR A 179 -12.04 5.00 -18.42
C THR A 179 -12.31 6.38 -17.82
N GLU A 180 -13.53 6.63 -17.36
CA GLU A 180 -13.90 7.92 -16.77
C GLU A 180 -13.19 8.16 -15.44
N SER A 181 -12.97 7.12 -14.64
CA SER A 181 -12.28 7.25 -13.35
C SER A 181 -10.79 7.52 -13.56
N LEU A 182 -10.14 6.80 -14.48
CA LEU A 182 -8.75 7.06 -14.85
C LEU A 182 -8.57 8.47 -15.42
N LYS A 183 -9.50 8.96 -16.25
CA LYS A 183 -9.45 10.31 -16.84
C LYS A 183 -9.55 11.45 -15.82
N ARG A 184 -10.01 11.19 -14.59
CA ARG A 184 -10.04 12.20 -13.51
C ARG A 184 -8.66 12.45 -12.90
N LEU A 185 -7.73 11.52 -13.07
CA LEU A 185 -6.36 11.68 -12.58
C LEU A 185 -5.55 12.62 -13.48
N PRO A 186 -4.49 13.26 -12.96
CA PRO A 186 -3.50 13.96 -13.77
C PRO A 186 -2.98 13.09 -14.94
N LEU A 187 -2.71 13.72 -16.09
CA LEU A 187 -2.29 13.00 -17.30
C LEU A 187 -1.01 12.17 -17.09
N GLN A 188 -0.09 12.65 -16.26
CA GLN A 188 1.12 11.91 -15.89
C GLN A 188 0.79 10.59 -15.15
N ASP A 189 -0.11 10.61 -14.17
CA ASP A 189 -0.50 9.42 -13.40
C ASP A 189 -1.23 8.43 -14.29
N GLN A 190 -2.12 8.95 -15.13
CA GLN A 190 -2.79 8.20 -16.18
C GLN A 190 -1.81 7.42 -17.08
N MET A 191 -0.73 8.06 -17.52
CA MET A 191 0.26 7.43 -18.39
C MET A 191 1.14 6.46 -17.60
N THR A 192 1.57 6.83 -16.40
CA THR A 192 2.37 5.99 -15.51
C THR A 192 1.68 4.68 -15.16
N PHE A 193 0.39 4.72 -14.82
CA PHE A 193 -0.37 3.52 -14.52
C PHE A 193 -0.55 2.64 -15.77
N ARG A 194 -0.69 3.23 -16.95
CA ARG A 194 -0.70 2.47 -18.22
C ARG A 194 0.64 1.79 -18.46
N VAL A 195 1.76 2.46 -18.24
CA VAL A 195 3.10 1.85 -18.38
C VAL A 195 3.28 0.73 -17.35
N ALA A 196 2.86 0.93 -16.11
CA ALA A 196 2.90 -0.10 -15.07
C ALA A 196 2.12 -1.36 -15.48
N HIS A 197 0.93 -1.18 -16.04
CA HIS A 197 0.04 -2.28 -16.40
C HIS A 197 0.43 -2.98 -17.71
N TYR A 198 0.63 -2.22 -18.80
CA TYR A 198 0.80 -2.79 -20.14
C TYR A 198 2.26 -3.10 -20.48
N THR A 199 3.20 -2.31 -19.95
CA THR A 199 4.62 -2.43 -20.27
C THR A 199 5.50 -2.33 -19.01
N PRO A 200 5.30 -3.18 -17.99
CA PRO A 200 6.03 -3.10 -16.72
C PRO A 200 7.55 -3.15 -16.88
N TRP A 201 8.06 -3.79 -17.94
CA TRP A 201 9.50 -3.84 -18.26
C TRP A 201 10.10 -2.47 -18.61
N LEU A 202 9.29 -1.49 -19.03
CA LEU A 202 9.69 -0.09 -19.29
C LEU A 202 9.57 0.80 -18.05
N PHE A 203 8.97 0.31 -16.97
CA PHE A 203 8.51 1.16 -15.88
C PHE A 203 9.65 1.88 -15.16
N TYR A 204 10.79 1.19 -14.94
CA TYR A 204 11.97 1.83 -14.35
C TYR A 204 12.47 3.01 -15.18
N TRP A 205 12.64 2.78 -16.50
CA TRP A 205 13.05 3.84 -17.41
C TRP A 205 12.04 4.99 -17.37
N TRP A 206 10.74 4.71 -17.51
CA TRP A 206 9.69 5.72 -17.46
C TRP A 206 9.75 6.59 -16.20
N MET A 207 9.94 5.97 -15.03
CA MET A 207 9.97 6.68 -13.75
C MET A 207 11.24 7.51 -13.51
N THR A 208 12.33 7.25 -14.25
CA THR A 208 13.63 7.93 -14.08
C THR A 208 13.84 9.08 -15.05
N GLN A 209 12.84 9.34 -15.89
CA GLN A 209 12.85 10.38 -16.90
C GLN A 209 12.77 11.80 -16.28
N LYS A 210 13.57 12.75 -16.81
CA LYS A 210 13.65 14.14 -16.29
C LYS A 210 12.88 15.18 -17.12
N TRP A 211 12.62 14.86 -18.39
CA TRP A 211 11.83 15.67 -19.34
C TRP A 211 10.33 15.74 -19.04
N PHE A 212 9.79 14.90 -18.14
CA PHE A 212 8.40 14.99 -17.66
C PHE A 212 8.29 14.43 -16.24
N PRO A 213 7.35 14.94 -15.41
CA PRO A 213 7.04 14.32 -14.13
C PRO A 213 6.37 12.96 -14.37
N SER A 214 6.86 11.91 -13.72
CA SER A 214 6.33 10.56 -13.89
C SER A 214 5.08 10.33 -13.02
N LEU A 215 5.10 10.66 -11.73
CA LEU A 215 3.98 10.42 -10.82
C LEU A 215 3.74 11.62 -9.90
N SER A 216 2.52 12.13 -9.83
CA SER A 216 2.14 13.35 -9.11
C SER A 216 2.55 13.34 -7.64
N ILE A 217 2.32 12.22 -6.95
CA ILE A 217 2.66 12.09 -5.52
C ILE A 217 4.18 12.14 -5.30
N MET A 218 4.97 11.65 -6.27
CA MET A 218 6.44 11.69 -6.21
C MET A 218 7.02 13.04 -6.68
N SER A 219 6.28 13.78 -7.51
CA SER A 219 6.71 15.08 -8.02
C SER A 219 6.30 16.26 -7.11
N GLY A 220 5.72 15.98 -5.94
CA GLY A 220 5.24 17.03 -5.02
C GLY A 220 4.08 17.87 -5.59
N ASN A 221 3.26 17.28 -6.47
CA ASN A 221 2.15 18.00 -7.09
C ASN A 221 1.02 18.21 -6.07
N MET A 222 0.97 19.37 -5.44
CA MET A 222 -0.03 19.68 -4.40
C MET A 222 -1.47 19.75 -4.92
N ALA A 223 -1.69 19.83 -6.23
CA ALA A 223 -3.04 19.90 -6.81
C ALA A 223 -3.86 18.59 -6.62
N ILE A 224 -3.20 17.49 -6.28
CA ILE A 224 -3.85 16.20 -6.00
C ILE A 224 -4.44 16.10 -4.59
N PHE A 225 -4.28 17.14 -3.76
CA PHE A 225 -4.84 17.19 -2.41
C PHE A 225 -6.08 18.09 -2.39
N CYS A 226 -7.07 17.73 -1.58
CA CYS A 226 -8.21 18.62 -1.31
C CYS A 226 -7.81 19.69 -0.27
N PRO A 227 -8.64 20.74 -0.04
CA PRO A 227 -8.34 21.76 0.97
C PRO A 227 -8.08 21.18 2.38
N GLN A 228 -8.87 20.19 2.81
CA GLN A 228 -8.65 19.55 4.12
C GLN A 228 -7.32 18.78 4.18
N ASP A 229 -6.94 18.07 3.11
CA ASP A 229 -5.64 17.40 3.03
C ASP A 229 -4.49 18.43 3.14
N MET A 230 -4.64 19.61 2.54
CA MET A 230 -3.64 20.68 2.64
C MET A 230 -3.50 21.20 4.08
N GLU A 231 -4.60 21.33 4.83
CA GLU A 231 -4.56 21.69 6.25
C GLU A 231 -3.85 20.62 7.09
N ILE A 232 -4.11 19.35 6.81
CA ILE A 232 -3.45 18.22 7.47
C ILE A 232 -1.94 18.25 7.19
N LEU A 233 -1.53 18.46 5.93
CA LEU A 233 -0.12 18.58 5.56
C LEU A 233 0.57 19.75 6.26
N ALA A 234 -0.10 20.89 6.38
CA ALA A 234 0.41 22.05 7.12
C ALA A 234 0.66 21.68 8.60
N LYS A 235 -0.31 21.08 9.29
CA LYS A 235 -0.15 20.62 10.69
C LYS A 235 0.99 19.63 10.84
N LEU A 236 1.11 18.66 9.93
CA LEU A 236 2.18 17.66 9.95
C LEU A 236 3.57 18.29 9.73
N SER A 237 3.63 19.39 8.97
CA SER A 237 4.88 20.12 8.70
C SER A 237 5.34 21.02 9.86
N GLU A 238 4.42 21.48 10.73
CA GLU A 238 4.71 22.34 11.89
C GLU A 238 5.34 21.57 13.05
N SER A 239 5.08 20.26 13.14
CA SER A 239 5.73 19.34 14.07
C SER A 239 6.52 18.30 13.30
N PRO A 240 7.57 18.69 12.57
CA PRO A 240 8.43 17.72 11.90
C PRO A 240 9.02 16.84 13.00
N ARG A 241 8.72 15.55 12.96
CA ARG A 241 9.28 14.62 13.93
C ARG A 241 10.79 14.59 13.70
N ASP A 242 11.53 15.11 14.68
CA ASP A 242 12.97 15.39 14.56
C ASP A 242 13.75 14.24 13.88
N GLY A 243 14.51 14.59 12.83
CA GLY A 243 15.63 13.80 12.33
C GLY A 243 15.32 12.58 11.44
N GLN A 244 14.10 12.41 10.92
CA GLN A 244 13.79 11.24 10.10
C GLN A 244 13.45 11.62 8.65
N GLU A 245 14.48 11.71 7.79
CA GLU A 245 14.28 11.46 6.36
C GLU A 245 13.50 10.16 6.20
N SER A 246 12.55 10.10 5.26
CA SER A 246 11.72 8.92 5.10
C SER A 246 12.60 7.70 4.84
N LYS A 247 12.60 6.75 5.79
CA LYS A 247 13.32 5.48 5.66
C LYS A 247 12.59 4.51 4.72
N SER A 248 11.36 4.84 4.28
CA SER A 248 10.56 3.99 3.38
C SER A 248 11.33 3.53 2.15
N PRO A 249 12.12 4.36 1.42
CA PRO A 249 12.78 3.96 0.19
C PRO A 249 14.30 3.73 0.39
N GLN A 250 14.76 3.46 1.62
CA GLN A 250 16.20 3.36 1.93
C GLN A 250 16.89 2.21 1.17
N GLN A 251 16.13 1.20 0.75
CA GLN A 251 16.61 0.10 -0.08
C GLN A 251 16.66 0.43 -1.58
N GLY A 252 16.22 1.63 -1.95
CA GLY A 252 16.20 2.16 -3.31
C GLY A 252 14.79 2.45 -3.80
N VAL A 253 14.59 3.62 -4.43
CA VAL A 253 13.29 4.07 -4.97
C VAL A 253 12.65 3.05 -5.91
N TYR A 254 13.44 2.35 -6.73
CA TYR A 254 12.90 1.31 -7.59
C TYR A 254 12.30 0.15 -6.78
N GLU A 255 13.06 -0.38 -5.82
CA GLU A 255 12.63 -1.55 -5.05
C GLU A 255 11.43 -1.22 -4.16
N SER A 256 11.40 -0.04 -3.55
CA SER A 256 10.33 0.32 -2.63
C SER A 256 9.11 0.84 -3.39
N LEU A 257 9.27 1.90 -4.18
CA LEU A 257 8.14 2.64 -4.76
C LEU A 257 7.71 2.09 -6.13
N HIS A 258 8.67 1.84 -7.03
CA HIS A 258 8.30 1.43 -8.38
C HIS A 258 7.71 0.02 -8.40
N ARG A 259 8.33 -0.92 -7.67
CA ARG A 259 7.83 -2.29 -7.53
C ARG A 259 6.45 -2.34 -6.85
N ASP A 260 6.15 -1.42 -5.94
CA ASP A 260 4.83 -1.33 -5.29
C ASP A 260 3.75 -0.99 -6.33
N ILE A 261 3.96 0.05 -7.13
CA ILE A 261 3.05 0.44 -8.22
C ILE A 261 2.93 -0.68 -9.27
N MET A 262 4.04 -1.29 -9.67
CA MET A 262 4.04 -2.40 -10.62
C MET A 262 3.24 -3.60 -10.08
N THR A 263 3.32 -3.89 -8.79
CA THR A 263 2.56 -4.98 -8.15
C THR A 263 1.08 -4.62 -8.06
N GLY A 264 0.77 -3.39 -7.64
CA GLY A 264 -0.58 -2.87 -7.54
C GLY A 264 -1.33 -2.89 -8.87
N TYR A 265 -0.66 -2.61 -10.00
CA TYR A 265 -1.22 -2.63 -11.36
C TYR A 265 -0.88 -3.88 -12.18
N ALA A 266 -0.30 -4.91 -11.56
CA ALA A 266 -0.08 -6.20 -12.21
C ALA A 266 -1.42 -6.89 -12.49
N LYS A 267 -1.42 -7.89 -13.37
CA LYS A 267 -2.58 -8.77 -13.54
C LYS A 267 -2.70 -9.67 -12.31
N TRP A 268 -3.79 -9.52 -11.57
CA TRP A 268 -4.09 -10.34 -10.39
C TRP A 268 -4.75 -11.66 -10.81
N GLU A 269 -4.66 -12.68 -9.95
CA GLU A 269 -5.33 -13.98 -10.15
C GLU A 269 -6.85 -13.91 -9.90
N PHE A 270 -7.35 -12.77 -9.40
CA PHE A 270 -8.75 -12.55 -9.04
C PHE A 270 -9.11 -11.06 -9.17
N ASP A 271 -10.40 -10.79 -9.32
CA ASP A 271 -11.00 -9.47 -9.18
C ASP A 271 -11.61 -9.28 -7.78
N PRO A 272 -11.72 -8.04 -7.27
CA PRO A 272 -12.43 -7.78 -6.01
C PRO A 272 -13.84 -8.37 -5.98
N MET A 273 -14.54 -8.40 -7.12
CA MET A 273 -15.90 -8.95 -7.22
C MET A 273 -15.97 -10.48 -7.23
N ASP A 274 -14.84 -11.18 -7.36
CA ASP A 274 -14.76 -12.64 -7.21
C ASP A 274 -14.70 -13.06 -5.73
N LEU A 275 -14.58 -12.10 -4.81
CA LEU A 275 -14.52 -12.36 -3.39
C LEU A 275 -15.91 -12.67 -2.83
N SER A 276 -16.00 -13.78 -2.10
CA SER A 276 -17.19 -14.13 -1.32
C SER A 276 -17.13 -13.45 0.04
N ASN A 277 -18.30 -13.25 0.68
CA ASN A 277 -18.35 -12.73 2.05
C ASN A 277 -17.54 -13.65 2.98
N PRO A 278 -16.44 -13.18 3.59
CA PRO A 278 -15.65 -14.00 4.50
C PRO A 278 -16.35 -14.24 5.85
N PHE A 279 -17.42 -13.49 6.15
CA PHE A 279 -18.14 -13.53 7.42
C PHE A 279 -19.66 -13.69 7.19
N PRO A 280 -20.12 -14.83 6.64
CA PRO A 280 -21.56 -15.05 6.38
C PRO A 280 -22.41 -15.07 7.66
N ASP A 281 -21.81 -15.47 8.78
CA ASP A 281 -22.48 -15.58 10.09
C ASP A 281 -22.30 -14.32 10.97
N ASN A 282 -21.89 -13.19 10.37
CA ASN A 282 -21.62 -11.93 11.06
C ASN A 282 -20.59 -12.03 12.21
N GLU A 283 -19.68 -13.00 12.13
CA GLU A 283 -18.58 -13.17 13.07
C GLU A 283 -17.45 -12.14 12.89
N GLY A 284 -17.49 -11.39 11.81
CA GLY A 284 -16.58 -10.30 11.47
C GLY A 284 -17.21 -9.40 10.41
N SER A 285 -16.49 -8.37 10.02
CA SER A 285 -16.97 -7.40 9.03
C SER A 285 -15.83 -6.90 8.15
N VAL A 286 -16.19 -6.42 6.96
CA VAL A 286 -15.28 -5.77 6.03
C VAL A 286 -15.76 -4.34 5.77
N HIS A 287 -14.88 -3.37 5.95
CA HIS A 287 -15.21 -1.95 5.83
C HIS A 287 -14.33 -1.29 4.77
N ILE A 288 -14.92 -0.40 3.99
CA ILE A 288 -14.18 0.56 3.16
C ILE A 288 -14.49 1.96 3.68
N TRP A 289 -13.45 2.72 4.02
CA TRP A 289 -13.56 4.13 4.39
C TRP A 289 -12.91 4.99 3.30
N GLN A 290 -13.65 5.96 2.77
CA GLN A 290 -13.23 6.76 1.64
C GLN A 290 -13.49 8.24 1.89
N GLY A 291 -12.54 9.10 1.51
CA GLY A 291 -12.77 10.55 1.48
C GLY A 291 -13.63 10.92 0.27
N GLY A 292 -14.70 11.69 0.49
CA GLY A 292 -15.58 12.18 -0.56
C GLY A 292 -14.89 13.15 -1.53
N GLU A 293 -13.90 13.89 -1.03
CA GLU A 293 -13.06 14.83 -1.77
C GLU A 293 -11.67 14.25 -2.09
N ASP A 294 -11.48 12.93 -1.99
CA ASP A 294 -10.22 12.27 -2.34
C ASP A 294 -9.90 12.47 -3.84
N ARG A 295 -8.82 13.20 -4.10
CA ARG A 295 -8.32 13.52 -5.45
C ARG A 295 -7.16 12.62 -5.88
N ILE A 296 -6.59 11.82 -4.96
CA ILE A 296 -5.54 10.85 -5.26
C ILE A 296 -6.18 9.55 -5.76
N ILE A 297 -7.16 9.05 -5.01
CA ILE A 297 -7.97 7.89 -5.37
C ILE A 297 -9.45 8.27 -5.31
N PRO A 298 -10.02 8.81 -6.40
CA PRO A 298 -11.43 9.19 -6.43
C PRO A 298 -12.37 8.04 -6.05
N SER A 299 -13.35 8.33 -5.20
CA SER A 299 -14.25 7.35 -4.56
C SER A 299 -15.04 6.45 -5.51
N ARG A 300 -15.20 6.85 -6.78
CA ARG A 300 -16.14 6.26 -7.74
C ARG A 300 -15.98 4.76 -7.93
N VAL A 301 -14.75 4.25 -8.03
CA VAL A 301 -14.50 2.82 -8.23
C VAL A 301 -14.76 2.04 -6.94
N ASN A 302 -14.32 2.54 -5.79
CA ASN A 302 -14.56 1.92 -4.48
C ASN A 302 -16.04 1.88 -4.11
N ARG A 303 -16.79 2.94 -4.45
CA ARG A 303 -18.25 2.99 -4.30
C ARG A 303 -18.93 1.92 -5.15
N TYR A 304 -18.56 1.82 -6.43
CA TYR A 304 -19.11 0.80 -7.34
C TYR A 304 -18.81 -0.64 -6.86
N ILE A 305 -17.61 -0.91 -6.37
CA ILE A 305 -17.25 -2.23 -5.83
C ILE A 305 -18.13 -2.57 -4.63
N SER A 306 -18.30 -1.62 -3.70
CA SER A 306 -19.14 -1.82 -2.51
C SER A 306 -20.63 -2.00 -2.84
N GLU A 307 -21.15 -1.31 -3.86
CA GLU A 307 -22.53 -1.53 -4.35
C GLU A 307 -22.75 -2.95 -4.90
N LYS A 308 -21.70 -3.58 -5.44
CA LYS A 308 -21.75 -4.96 -5.96
C LYS A 308 -21.47 -6.02 -4.90
N LEU A 309 -20.80 -5.65 -3.82
CA LEU A 309 -20.41 -6.53 -2.71
C LEU A 309 -21.08 -6.03 -1.43
N PRO A 310 -22.37 -6.34 -1.19
CA PRO A 310 -23.13 -5.78 -0.07
C PRO A 310 -22.63 -6.20 1.31
N TRP A 311 -21.73 -7.20 1.38
CA TRP A 311 -21.05 -7.59 2.60
C TRP A 311 -19.89 -6.64 2.97
N ILE A 312 -19.48 -5.75 2.08
CA ILE A 312 -18.56 -4.65 2.36
C ILE A 312 -19.39 -3.45 2.85
N GLN A 313 -19.15 -3.04 4.09
CA GLN A 313 -19.72 -1.84 4.65
C GLN A 313 -18.94 -0.61 4.15
N TYR A 314 -19.56 0.17 3.28
CA TYR A 314 -18.94 1.36 2.69
C TYR A 314 -19.28 2.63 3.48
N HIS A 315 -18.24 3.38 3.83
CA HIS A 315 -18.31 4.62 4.60
C HIS A 315 -17.61 5.72 3.81
N GLU A 316 -18.36 6.73 3.40
CA GLU A 316 -17.81 7.89 2.70
C GLU A 316 -17.88 9.11 3.60
N VAL A 317 -16.74 9.77 3.80
CA VAL A 317 -16.60 10.95 4.65
C VAL A 317 -16.62 12.17 3.72
N PRO A 318 -17.74 12.92 3.61
CA PRO A 318 -17.97 13.84 2.49
C PRO A 318 -16.89 14.90 2.29
N GLU A 319 -16.42 15.53 3.35
CA GLU A 319 -15.45 16.63 3.27
C GLU A 319 -13.98 16.15 3.26
N ALA A 320 -13.74 14.87 3.54
CA ALA A 320 -12.40 14.34 3.69
C ALA A 320 -11.73 14.01 2.36
N GLY A 321 -10.42 14.25 2.29
CA GLY A 321 -9.56 13.85 1.19
C GLY A 321 -8.85 12.52 1.45
N HIS A 322 -7.70 12.32 0.81
CA HIS A 322 -6.93 11.08 0.93
C HIS A 322 -6.27 10.93 2.32
N LEU A 323 -6.02 12.06 3.00
CA LEU A 323 -5.29 12.09 4.26
C LEU A 323 -6.21 11.95 5.48
N LEU A 324 -7.46 11.51 5.30
CA LEU A 324 -8.45 11.36 6.38
C LEU A 324 -7.96 10.50 7.56
N ILE A 325 -7.01 9.58 7.32
CA ILE A 325 -6.39 8.74 8.35
C ILE A 325 -5.55 9.53 9.38
N PHE A 326 -5.22 10.79 9.12
CA PHE A 326 -4.44 11.65 10.00
C PHE A 326 -5.31 12.59 10.86
N GLU A 327 -6.63 12.44 10.79
CA GLU A 327 -7.57 13.18 11.63
C GLU A 327 -8.12 12.26 12.73
N SER A 328 -7.82 12.58 13.99
CA SER A 328 -8.18 11.75 15.15
C SER A 328 -9.68 11.47 15.25
N LYS A 329 -10.52 12.44 14.89
CA LYS A 329 -11.99 12.36 14.91
C LYS A 329 -12.56 11.18 14.12
N HIS A 330 -11.84 10.64 13.13
CA HIS A 330 -12.33 9.52 12.33
C HIS A 330 -12.01 8.15 12.95
N TRP A 331 -10.97 8.06 13.78
CA TRP A 331 -10.49 6.77 14.31
C TRP A 331 -11.44 6.11 15.30
N GLU A 332 -12.15 6.91 16.10
CA GLU A 332 -13.19 6.38 17.00
C GLU A 332 -14.28 5.64 16.21
N THR A 333 -14.79 6.24 15.14
CA THR A 333 -15.83 5.60 14.31
C THR A 333 -15.28 4.43 13.51
N ILE A 334 -14.07 4.54 12.95
CA ILE A 334 -13.44 3.45 12.19
C ILE A 334 -13.24 2.22 13.07
N LEU A 335 -12.66 2.39 14.27
CA LEU A 335 -12.39 1.28 15.19
C LEU A 335 -13.67 0.75 15.81
N SER A 336 -14.62 1.61 16.17
CA SER A 336 -15.94 1.16 16.63
C SER A 336 -16.63 0.31 15.58
N ALA A 337 -16.66 0.73 14.31
CA ALA A 337 -17.30 -0.04 13.24
C ALA A 337 -16.60 -1.40 13.01
N LEU A 338 -15.27 -1.44 13.11
CA LEU A 338 -14.49 -2.67 12.89
C LEU A 338 -14.52 -3.64 14.08
N LEU A 339 -14.58 -3.12 15.31
CA LEU A 339 -14.37 -3.89 16.53
C LEU A 339 -15.65 -4.09 17.36
N HIS A 340 -16.61 -3.16 17.30
CA HIS A 340 -17.89 -3.34 17.99
C HIS A 340 -18.80 -4.28 17.19
N ARG A 341 -19.24 -5.32 17.89
CA ARG A 341 -20.30 -6.23 17.49
C ARG A 341 -21.62 -5.78 18.11
#